data_AF-A0A0S9KDT8-F1
#
_entry.id   AF-A0A0S9KDT8-F1
#
_cell.length_a   1.000
_cell.length_b   1.000
_cell.length_c   1.000
_cell.angle_alpha   90.00
_cell.angle_beta   90.00
_cell.angle_gamma   90.00
#
_symmetry.space_group_name_H-M   'P 1'
#
loop_
_entity.id
_entity.type
_entity.pdbx_description
1 polymer ?
#
loop_
_entity_poly.entity_id
_entity_poly.type
_entity_poly.pdbx_seq_one_letter_code
_entity_poly.pdbx_strand_id
1 'polypeptide(L)'
;MWEARDTLTVVTDDRDRDSYLFAQIIQPLQDDEDAAAARAALIRAHELHPPMTDAERAAAIRANLGVRPPKTHTGGEPFTAAATIRIHEGFFSVDGAHPDGDGSIFTTTNYQNRLFALSDTGVVVFTGLNTGLVPIRVEATREEPPMLDGEWVGEASIHSEFGIIDITSFEDAAQIRSAAINGPGDYRVRISARGRELHYDGVSDDLDEVYVVQVWPAPKAGPVLLVEPPNT
;
A
#
# COMPACT_ATOMS: atom_id res chain seq x y z
N MET A 1 -34.09 6.16 49.95
CA MET A 1 -34.95 5.36 49.04
C MET A 1 -35.16 6.19 47.80
N TRP A 2 -34.27 6.06 46.82
CA TRP A 2 -34.40 6.58 45.46
C TRP A 2 -33.60 5.61 44.57
N GLU A 3 -34.31 4.79 43.82
CA GLU A 3 -33.80 4.04 42.69
C GLU A 3 -34.23 4.77 41.41
N ALA A 4 -33.30 4.95 40.47
CA ALA A 4 -33.43 4.56 39.07
C ALA A 4 -32.13 4.93 38.34
N ARG A 5 -31.58 3.92 37.65
CA ARG A 5 -30.47 4.01 36.70
C ARG A 5 -30.95 4.73 35.43
N ASP A 6 -30.04 5.35 34.70
CA ASP A 6 -30.08 5.19 33.24
C ASP A 6 -28.71 5.30 32.58
N THR A 7 -28.60 4.45 31.57
CA THR A 7 -27.43 3.98 30.84
C THR A 7 -26.96 5.04 29.84
N LEU A 8 -25.65 5.31 29.77
CA LEU A 8 -25.07 6.17 28.75
C LEU A 8 -25.00 5.40 27.42
N THR A 9 -25.83 5.79 26.45
CA THR A 9 -25.74 5.34 25.06
C THR A 9 -24.74 6.22 24.33
N VAL A 10 -23.65 5.63 23.85
CA VAL A 10 -22.71 6.29 22.93
C VAL A 10 -23.29 6.18 21.52
N VAL A 11 -23.74 7.30 20.96
CA VAL A 11 -24.06 7.43 19.53
C VAL A 11 -22.84 8.07 18.87
N THR A 12 -22.08 7.31 18.11
CA THR A 12 -21.05 7.84 17.21
C THR A 12 -21.68 8.11 15.85
N ASP A 13 -21.91 9.37 15.52
CA ASP A 13 -22.06 9.82 14.13
C ASP A 13 -20.71 10.36 13.66
N ASP A 14 -20.29 9.90 12.48
CA ASP A 14 -18.91 9.73 12.03
C ASP A 14 -18.54 10.71 10.93
N ARG A 15 -18.75 12.01 11.16
CA ARG A 15 -18.38 13.06 10.20
C ARG A 15 -17.96 14.35 10.91
N ASP A 16 -16.65 14.43 11.18
CA ASP A 16 -15.80 15.63 11.46
C ASP A 16 -14.84 15.40 12.64
N ARG A 17 -13.81 14.56 12.43
CA ARG A 17 -12.86 14.18 13.48
C ARG A 17 -11.67 15.12 13.71
N ASP A 18 -11.47 16.17 12.90
CA ASP A 18 -10.24 16.98 12.98
C ASP A 18 -10.41 18.38 13.59
N SER A 19 -11.58 18.76 14.10
CA SER A 19 -11.83 20.12 14.60
C SER A 19 -12.26 20.23 16.07
N TYR A 20 -12.40 19.13 16.83
CA TYR A 20 -12.97 19.18 18.19
C TYR A 20 -12.11 18.67 19.36
N LEU A 21 -10.90 18.15 19.14
CA LEU A 21 -10.07 17.64 20.24
C LEU A 21 -9.35 18.71 21.09
N PHE A 22 -9.47 19.99 20.76
CA PHE A 22 -8.94 21.10 21.59
C PHE A 22 -9.98 21.80 22.47
N ALA A 23 -11.26 21.39 22.45
CA ALA A 23 -12.34 22.18 23.07
C ALA A 23 -12.90 21.66 24.41
N GLN A 24 -12.39 20.56 25.00
CA GLN A 24 -12.98 19.99 26.23
C GLN A 24 -12.06 19.85 27.46
N ILE A 25 -10.86 20.45 27.46
CA ILE A 25 -10.04 20.58 28.68
C ILE A 25 -9.96 22.04 29.13
N ILE A 26 -11.09 22.76 29.08
CA ILE A 26 -11.22 24.06 29.73
C ILE A 26 -12.60 24.10 30.39
N GLN A 27 -12.65 23.77 31.68
CA GLN A 27 -13.74 24.27 32.53
C GLN A 27 -13.75 25.80 32.42
N PRO A 28 -14.92 26.49 32.42
CA PRO A 28 -14.92 27.93 32.35
C PRO A 28 -14.27 28.49 33.62
N LEU A 29 -13.05 29.01 33.49
CA LEU A 29 -12.42 29.87 34.49
C LEU A 29 -13.28 31.13 34.59
N GLN A 30 -14.19 31.15 35.56
CA GLN A 30 -14.91 32.34 35.95
C GLN A 30 -13.97 33.18 36.83
N ASP A 31 -13.08 33.93 36.19
CA ASP A 31 -12.53 35.23 36.63
C ASP A 31 -11.49 35.69 35.59
N ASP A 32 -11.57 36.96 35.15
CA ASP A 32 -10.80 37.52 34.01
C ASP A 32 -9.26 37.44 34.22
N GLU A 33 -8.80 37.41 35.48
CA GLU A 33 -7.39 37.27 35.84
C GLU A 33 -6.85 35.84 35.65
N ASP A 34 -7.66 34.82 35.94
CA ASP A 34 -7.28 33.42 35.77
C ASP A 34 -7.18 33.03 34.29
N ALA A 35 -8.04 33.62 33.44
CA ALA A 35 -7.95 33.47 32.00
C ALA A 35 -6.65 34.08 31.43
N ALA A 36 -6.23 35.24 31.94
CA ALA A 36 -4.98 35.89 31.55
C ALA A 36 -3.74 35.09 32.00
N ALA A 37 -3.76 34.58 33.23
CA ALA A 37 -2.68 33.73 33.77
C ALA A 37 -2.59 32.40 33.01
N ALA A 38 -3.72 31.75 32.71
CA ALA A 38 -3.77 30.54 31.91
C ALA A 38 -3.24 30.78 30.49
N ARG A 39 -3.60 31.90 29.86
CA ARG A 39 -3.11 32.27 28.53
C ARG A 39 -1.61 32.55 28.51
N ALA A 40 -1.08 33.24 29.52
CA ALA A 40 0.35 33.48 29.67
C ALA A 40 1.13 32.17 29.90
N ALA A 41 0.56 31.24 30.68
CA ALA A 41 1.15 29.91 30.88
C ALA A 41 1.16 29.09 29.59
N LEU A 42 0.10 29.16 28.77
CA LEU A 42 0.01 28.45 27.49
C LEU A 42 1.01 29.01 26.46
N ILE A 43 1.15 30.34 26.38
CA ILE A 43 2.14 30.99 25.51
C ILE A 43 3.55 30.60 25.93
N ARG A 44 3.86 30.67 27.23
CA ARG A 44 5.17 30.25 27.76
C ARG A 44 5.44 28.77 27.50
N ALA A 45 4.44 27.91 27.64
CA ALA A 45 4.57 26.49 27.32
C ALA A 45 4.81 26.27 25.82
N HIS A 46 4.15 27.04 24.94
CA HIS A 46 4.34 26.99 23.49
C HIS A 46 5.71 27.52 23.05
N GLU A 47 6.25 28.54 23.73
CA GLU A 47 7.61 29.04 23.50
C GLU A 47 8.69 28.06 23.96
N LEU A 48 8.47 27.39 25.10
CA LEU A 48 9.38 26.37 25.65
C LEU A 48 9.30 25.04 24.88
N HIS A 49 8.12 24.72 24.36
CA HIS A 49 7.82 23.50 23.62
C HIS A 49 7.06 23.86 22.34
N PRO A 50 7.75 24.42 21.33
CA PRO A 50 7.13 24.69 20.05
C PRO A 50 6.47 23.41 19.52
N PRO A 51 5.25 23.50 18.98
CA PRO A 51 4.56 22.32 18.47
C PRO A 51 5.42 21.71 17.37
N MET A 52 5.87 20.49 17.60
CA MET A 52 6.54 19.69 16.59
C MET A 52 5.62 19.56 15.38
N THR A 53 6.21 19.73 14.19
CA THR A 53 5.59 19.29 12.95
C THR A 53 5.31 17.79 13.02
N ASP A 54 4.37 17.30 12.21
CA ASP A 54 4.05 15.86 12.20
C ASP A 54 5.26 15.01 11.78
N ALA A 55 6.13 15.55 10.92
CA ALA A 55 7.41 14.95 10.57
C ALA A 55 8.35 14.81 11.79
N GLU A 56 8.48 15.87 12.61
CA GLU A 56 9.29 15.85 13.83
C GLU A 56 8.71 14.93 14.89
N ARG A 57 7.38 14.90 15.05
CA ARG A 57 6.68 13.97 15.95
C ARG A 57 6.94 12.52 15.55
N ALA A 58 6.79 12.20 14.26
CA ALA A 58 7.04 10.87 13.74
C ALA A 58 8.51 10.45 13.88
N ALA A 59 9.45 11.38 13.71
CA ALA A 59 10.88 11.14 13.93
C ALA A 59 11.20 10.88 15.42
N ALA A 60 10.63 11.68 16.33
CA ALA A 60 10.81 11.52 17.78
C ALA A 60 10.20 10.22 18.30
N ILE A 61 9.01 9.84 17.83
CA ILE A 61 8.38 8.55 18.17
C ILE A 61 9.26 7.38 17.71
N ARG A 62 9.74 7.40 16.45
CA ARG A 62 10.63 6.36 15.91
C ARG A 62 11.94 6.23 16.71
N ALA A 63 12.56 7.36 17.05
CA ALA A 63 13.76 7.39 17.87
C ALA A 63 13.52 6.82 19.28
N ASN A 64 12.39 7.16 19.91
CA ASN A 64 12.04 6.69 21.25
C ASN A 64 11.69 5.19 21.27
N LEU A 65 11.09 4.67 20.20
CA LEU A 65 10.76 3.25 20.06
C LEU A 65 11.99 2.39 19.68
N GLY A 66 13.16 3.00 19.45
CA GLY A 66 14.36 2.28 19.01
C GLY A 66 14.21 1.66 17.62
N VAL A 67 13.25 2.13 16.82
CA VAL A 67 13.02 1.65 15.46
C VAL A 67 14.22 2.05 14.62
N ARG A 68 14.98 1.06 14.16
CA ARG A 68 16.08 1.31 13.22
C ARG A 68 15.50 1.82 11.91
N PRO A 69 16.13 2.82 11.25
CA PRO A 69 15.71 3.23 9.93
C PRO A 69 15.71 2.01 8.98
N PRO A 70 14.71 1.88 8.11
CA PRO A 70 14.63 0.75 7.20
C PRO A 70 15.87 0.73 6.31
N LYS A 71 16.43 -0.46 6.10
CA LYS A 71 17.64 -0.60 5.28
C LYS A 71 17.28 -0.33 3.83
N THR A 72 17.95 0.65 3.22
CA THR A 72 17.82 0.93 1.80
C THR A 72 18.65 -0.06 0.98
N HIS A 73 18.08 -0.58 -0.09
CA HIS A 73 18.72 -1.50 -1.04
C HIS A 73 19.20 -0.74 -2.27
N THR A 74 20.48 -0.88 -2.64
CA THR A 74 21.12 -0.10 -3.71
C THR A 74 20.80 -0.56 -5.13
N GLY A 75 19.84 -1.47 -5.30
CA GLY A 75 19.56 -2.13 -6.59
C GLY A 75 20.47 -3.32 -6.87
N GLY A 76 20.38 -3.85 -8.10
CA GLY A 76 21.05 -5.06 -8.56
C GLY A 76 21.12 -5.14 -10.08
N GLU A 77 21.53 -6.29 -10.62
CA GLU A 77 21.54 -6.49 -12.07
C GLU A 77 20.13 -6.86 -12.60
N PRO A 78 19.86 -6.63 -13.90
CA PRO A 78 18.69 -7.19 -14.56
C PRO A 78 18.57 -8.71 -14.39
N PHE A 79 17.36 -9.24 -14.37
CA PHE A 79 17.11 -10.69 -14.37
C PHE A 79 15.77 -11.07 -14.94
N THR A 80 15.70 -12.36 -15.27
CA THR A 80 14.45 -13.10 -15.40
C THR A 80 14.43 -14.22 -14.37
N ALA A 81 13.34 -14.36 -13.65
CA ALA A 81 13.11 -15.45 -12.71
C ALA A 81 11.70 -16.00 -12.88
N ALA A 82 11.52 -17.29 -12.58
CA ALA A 82 10.21 -17.91 -12.50
C ALA A 82 9.94 -18.28 -11.03
N ALA A 83 8.72 -18.05 -10.60
CA ALA A 83 8.19 -18.49 -9.32
C ALA A 83 6.79 -19.06 -9.52
N THR A 84 6.36 -19.90 -8.59
CA THR A 84 4.95 -20.27 -8.46
C THR A 84 4.52 -19.76 -7.12
N ILE A 85 3.43 -19.00 -7.09
CA ILE A 85 2.85 -18.51 -5.84
C ILE A 85 1.48 -19.15 -5.64
N ARG A 86 1.17 -19.47 -4.39
CA ARG A 86 -0.18 -19.84 -4.00
C ARG A 86 -1.01 -18.58 -3.81
N ILE A 87 -2.08 -18.49 -4.59
CA ILE A 87 -3.07 -17.42 -4.52
C ILE A 87 -4.12 -17.79 -3.51
N HIS A 88 -4.46 -16.82 -2.67
CA HIS A 88 -5.64 -16.81 -1.83
C HIS A 88 -6.44 -15.54 -2.15
N GLU A 89 -7.77 -15.66 -2.18
CA GLU A 89 -8.70 -14.54 -2.41
C GLU A 89 -8.61 -13.86 -3.78
N GLY A 90 -8.05 -14.55 -4.78
CA GLY A 90 -8.10 -14.10 -6.18
C GLY A 90 -7.16 -12.94 -6.51
N PHE A 91 -6.10 -12.73 -5.72
CA PHE A 91 -5.10 -11.71 -6.03
C PHE A 91 -3.68 -12.04 -5.55
N PHE A 92 -2.74 -11.33 -6.17
CA PHE A 92 -1.39 -11.13 -5.66
C PHE A 92 -1.00 -9.66 -5.87
N SER A 93 0.04 -9.20 -5.21
CA SER A 93 0.49 -7.82 -5.25
C SER A 93 1.90 -7.71 -5.81
N VAL A 94 2.21 -6.57 -6.42
CA VAL A 94 3.56 -6.13 -6.76
C VAL A 94 3.78 -4.80 -6.04
N ASP A 95 4.51 -4.84 -4.93
CA ASP A 95 4.59 -3.73 -3.97
C ASP A 95 6.03 -3.20 -3.82
N GLY A 96 6.16 -1.88 -3.75
CA GLY A 96 7.43 -1.16 -3.58
C GLY A 96 7.75 -0.72 -2.14
N ALA A 97 6.84 -0.93 -1.18
CA ALA A 97 7.00 -0.45 0.19
C ALA A 97 7.36 -1.57 1.17
N HIS A 98 8.28 -1.32 2.11
CA HIS A 98 8.46 -2.14 3.33
C HIS A 98 9.23 -1.41 4.43
N PRO A 99 8.76 -1.39 5.70
CA PRO A 99 9.67 -1.81 6.79
C PRO A 99 9.23 -2.98 7.67
N ASP A 100 7.93 -3.24 7.90
CA ASP A 100 7.48 -4.26 8.86
C ASP A 100 6.17 -4.99 8.47
N GLY A 101 5.86 -5.09 7.17
CA GLY A 101 4.87 -6.04 6.66
C GLY A 101 3.47 -6.00 7.28
N ASP A 102 2.77 -4.87 7.21
CA ASP A 102 1.31 -4.91 7.11
C ASP A 102 0.95 -4.60 5.67
N GLY A 103 0.11 -5.46 5.09
CA GLY A 103 -0.14 -5.57 3.67
C GLY A 103 -0.60 -4.25 3.05
N SER A 104 -0.50 -4.20 1.72
CA SER A 104 -1.08 -3.15 0.88
C SER A 104 -2.45 -2.73 1.47
N ILE A 105 -2.50 -1.60 2.21
CA ILE A 105 -3.77 -1.07 2.69
C ILE A 105 -4.52 -0.74 1.41
N PHE A 106 -5.65 -1.41 1.20
CA PHE A 106 -6.51 -1.21 0.04
C PHE A 106 -7.09 0.19 0.11
N THR A 107 -6.34 1.20 -0.32
CA THR A 107 -6.94 2.48 -0.66
C THR A 107 -7.80 2.21 -1.87
N THR A 108 -9.10 2.46 -1.70
CA THR A 108 -10.17 2.29 -2.68
C THR A 108 -9.80 2.92 -4.01
N THR A 109 -9.06 2.19 -4.86
CA THR A 109 -8.53 2.74 -6.10
C THR A 109 -9.01 1.90 -7.26
N ASN A 110 -10.12 2.39 -7.82
CA ASN A 110 -10.43 2.30 -9.23
C ASN A 110 -10.33 0.90 -9.88
N TYR A 111 -11.31 0.04 -9.59
CA TYR A 111 -11.59 -1.23 -10.31
C TYR A 111 -11.91 -1.06 -11.81
N GLN A 112 -11.55 0.06 -12.44
CA GLN A 112 -11.87 0.35 -13.85
C GLN A 112 -11.21 -0.63 -14.81
N ASN A 113 -10.10 -1.27 -14.44
CA ASN A 113 -9.52 -2.33 -15.24
C ASN A 113 -9.64 -3.67 -14.49
N ARG A 114 -10.06 -4.73 -15.19
CA ARG A 114 -10.34 -6.06 -14.62
C ARG A 114 -9.07 -6.88 -14.34
N LEU A 115 -7.89 -6.28 -14.50
CA LEU A 115 -6.59 -6.93 -14.38
C LEU A 115 -5.86 -6.56 -13.08
N PHE A 116 -5.88 -5.28 -12.70
CA PHE A 116 -5.27 -4.82 -11.45
C PHE A 116 -5.94 -3.56 -10.89
N ALA A 117 -5.82 -3.38 -9.58
CA ALA A 117 -6.08 -2.12 -8.90
C ALA A 117 -4.75 -1.49 -8.45
N LEU A 118 -4.76 -0.18 -8.21
CA LEU A 118 -3.63 0.49 -7.57
C LEU A 118 -3.80 0.45 -6.05
N SER A 119 -2.69 0.45 -5.32
CA SER A 119 -2.66 0.72 -3.89
C SER A 119 -1.68 1.84 -3.60
N ASP A 120 -1.60 2.27 -2.34
CA ASP A 120 -0.61 3.26 -1.91
C ASP A 120 0.84 2.78 -2.08
N THR A 121 1.04 1.46 -2.14
CA THR A 121 2.36 0.83 -2.11
C THR A 121 2.71 0.11 -3.41
N GLY A 122 1.76 -0.10 -4.31
CA GLY A 122 1.98 -0.95 -5.46
C GLY A 122 0.76 -1.15 -6.35
N VAL A 123 0.69 -2.35 -6.92
CA VAL A 123 -0.47 -2.84 -7.68
C VAL A 123 -0.96 -4.16 -7.12
N VAL A 124 -2.28 -4.30 -7.04
CA VAL A 124 -2.96 -5.55 -6.72
C VAL A 124 -3.46 -6.15 -8.02
N VAL A 125 -2.93 -7.31 -8.40
CA VAL A 125 -3.27 -8.02 -9.63
C VAL A 125 -4.36 -9.04 -9.34
N PHE A 126 -5.47 -8.94 -10.08
CA PHE A 126 -6.60 -9.87 -9.98
C PHE A 126 -6.35 -11.12 -10.82
N THR A 127 -6.44 -12.27 -10.18
CA THR A 127 -6.44 -13.57 -10.85
C THR A 127 -7.81 -13.92 -11.40
N GLY A 128 -7.83 -14.84 -12.35
CA GLY A 128 -9.02 -15.51 -12.82
C GLY A 128 -9.54 -16.48 -11.76
N LEU A 129 -8.67 -17.38 -11.31
CA LEU A 129 -8.92 -18.26 -10.17
C LEU A 129 -9.02 -17.51 -8.85
N ASN A 130 -9.75 -18.07 -7.90
CA ASN A 130 -9.85 -17.53 -6.53
C ASN A 130 -8.74 -18.07 -5.63
N THR A 131 -8.50 -19.38 -5.66
CA THR A 131 -7.48 -20.03 -4.83
C THR A 131 -6.73 -21.07 -5.65
N GLY A 132 -5.40 -21.10 -5.58
CA GLY A 132 -4.67 -21.98 -6.49
C GLY A 132 -3.19 -21.69 -6.62
N LEU A 133 -2.53 -22.37 -7.56
CA LEU A 133 -1.14 -22.12 -7.92
C LEU A 133 -1.07 -21.33 -9.22
N VAL A 134 -0.35 -20.21 -9.19
CA VAL A 134 -0.13 -19.38 -10.38
C VAL A 134 1.37 -19.28 -10.69
N PRO A 135 1.82 -19.73 -11.87
CA PRO A 135 3.14 -19.43 -12.37
C PRO A 135 3.30 -17.95 -12.70
N ILE A 136 4.35 -17.35 -12.15
CA ILE A 136 4.74 -15.97 -12.41
C ILE A 136 6.17 -15.94 -12.93
N ARG A 137 6.36 -15.30 -14.09
CA ARG A 137 7.68 -14.92 -14.58
C ARG A 137 7.92 -13.44 -14.28
N VAL A 138 9.01 -13.13 -13.59
CA VAL A 138 9.41 -11.75 -13.30
C VAL A 138 10.60 -11.38 -14.17
N GLU A 139 10.52 -10.24 -14.84
CA GLU A 139 11.57 -9.66 -15.68
C GLU A 139 11.89 -8.26 -15.17
N ALA A 140 13.03 -8.09 -14.50
CA ALA A 140 13.51 -6.78 -14.09
C ALA A 140 14.58 -6.27 -15.06
N THR A 141 14.33 -5.13 -15.71
CA THR A 141 15.18 -4.57 -16.77
C THR A 141 15.50 -3.09 -16.51
N ARG A 142 16.59 -2.58 -17.10
CA ARG A 142 16.99 -1.16 -16.94
C ARG A 142 16.21 -0.22 -17.86
N GLU A 143 15.61 -0.77 -18.90
CA GLU A 143 14.86 -0.07 -19.93
C GLU A 143 13.54 -0.80 -20.15
N GLU A 144 12.60 -0.12 -20.83
CA GLU A 144 11.33 -0.71 -21.18
C GLU A 144 11.53 -2.01 -21.98
N PRO A 145 11.04 -3.15 -21.47
CA PRO A 145 11.13 -4.41 -22.19
C PRO A 145 10.09 -4.47 -23.31
N PRO A 146 10.31 -5.29 -24.35
CA PRO A 146 9.32 -5.47 -25.41
C PRO A 146 8.01 -5.99 -24.83
N MET A 147 6.90 -5.52 -25.39
CA MET A 147 5.57 -6.03 -25.06
C MET A 147 5.48 -7.50 -25.48
N LEU A 148 4.98 -8.33 -24.58
CA LEU A 148 4.77 -9.76 -24.82
C LEU A 148 3.34 -10.02 -25.26
N ASP A 149 3.12 -11.13 -25.98
CA ASP A 149 1.79 -11.59 -26.34
C ASP A 149 1.03 -12.07 -25.08
N GLY A 150 0.05 -11.28 -24.66
CA GLY A 150 -0.86 -11.58 -23.54
C GLY A 150 -2.31 -11.39 -23.96
N GLU A 151 -3.21 -12.11 -23.31
CA GLU A 151 -4.67 -11.90 -23.49
C GLU A 151 -5.13 -10.68 -22.71
N TRP A 152 -4.47 -10.43 -21.58
CA TRP A 152 -4.63 -9.25 -20.74
C TRP A 152 -3.28 -8.60 -20.58
N VAL A 153 -3.16 -7.32 -20.90
CA VAL A 153 -1.92 -6.57 -20.67
C VAL A 153 -2.28 -5.21 -20.12
N GLY A 154 -1.66 -4.83 -19.02
CA GLY A 154 -1.79 -3.47 -18.50
C GLY A 154 -0.56 -3.03 -17.72
N GLU A 155 -0.49 -1.73 -17.50
CA GLU A 155 0.67 -1.10 -16.88
C GLU A 155 0.28 -0.07 -15.84
N ALA A 156 1.12 0.04 -14.83
CA ALA A 156 1.00 1.02 -13.76
C ALA A 156 2.39 1.45 -13.28
N SER A 157 2.43 2.56 -12.56
CA SER A 157 3.65 3.02 -11.91
C SER A 157 3.57 2.74 -10.41
N ILE A 158 4.67 2.27 -9.83
CA ILE A 158 4.82 2.06 -8.38
C ILE A 158 6.03 2.83 -7.89
N HIS A 159 6.05 3.18 -6.60
CA HIS A 159 7.18 3.83 -5.97
C HIS A 159 7.85 2.87 -4.98
N SER A 160 9.15 2.66 -5.14
CA SER A 160 9.95 1.91 -4.19
C SER A 160 10.74 2.86 -3.31
N GLU A 161 10.31 3.05 -2.05
CA GLU A 161 10.98 3.95 -1.12
C GLU A 161 12.34 3.39 -0.66
N PHE A 162 12.43 2.07 -0.50
CA PHE A 162 13.60 1.40 0.06
C PHE A 162 14.41 0.60 -0.95
N GLY A 163 14.08 0.66 -2.24
CA GLY A 163 14.74 -0.14 -3.27
C GLY A 163 14.39 -1.63 -3.19
N ILE A 164 13.18 -1.92 -2.74
CA ILE A 164 12.58 -3.24 -2.69
C ILE A 164 11.31 -3.21 -3.54
N ILE A 165 11.18 -4.17 -4.46
CA ILE A 165 9.90 -4.50 -5.11
C ILE A 165 9.74 -6.01 -5.01
N ASP A 166 8.70 -6.44 -4.30
CA ASP A 166 8.38 -7.85 -4.07
C ASP A 166 7.05 -8.22 -4.73
N ILE A 167 6.89 -9.53 -4.98
CA ILE A 167 5.65 -10.10 -5.51
C ILE A 167 5.10 -11.04 -4.44
N THR A 168 3.94 -10.69 -3.89
CA THR A 168 3.38 -11.33 -2.69
C THR A 168 1.92 -11.72 -2.92
N SER A 169 1.43 -12.73 -2.22
CA SER A 169 0.01 -12.98 -2.02
C SER A 169 -0.26 -12.99 -0.51
N PHE A 170 -1.48 -13.32 -0.10
CA PHE A 170 -1.90 -13.24 1.30
C PHE A 170 -1.03 -14.06 2.26
N GLU A 171 -0.72 -15.31 1.89
CA GLU A 171 0.07 -16.25 2.71
C GLU A 171 1.32 -16.79 2.00
N ASP A 172 1.67 -16.24 0.84
CA ASP A 172 2.80 -16.70 0.04
C ASP A 172 3.53 -15.53 -0.63
N ALA A 173 4.75 -15.77 -1.11
CA ALA A 173 5.53 -14.78 -1.83
C ALA A 173 6.44 -15.45 -2.85
N ALA A 174 6.65 -14.77 -3.98
CA ALA A 174 7.62 -15.21 -4.96
C ALA A 174 9.02 -15.19 -4.33
N GLN A 175 9.65 -16.36 -4.24
CA GLN A 175 10.99 -16.52 -3.68
C GLN A 175 12.06 -16.08 -4.68
N ILE A 176 12.06 -14.79 -5.01
CA ILE A 176 12.98 -14.15 -5.94
C ILE A 176 13.69 -12.97 -5.27
N ARG A 177 14.74 -12.46 -5.92
CA ARG A 177 15.34 -11.20 -5.50
C ARG A 177 14.44 -10.02 -5.86
N SER A 178 14.54 -8.92 -5.11
CA SER A 178 13.84 -7.67 -5.38
C SER A 178 13.95 -7.24 -6.85
N ALA A 179 12.83 -6.80 -7.42
CA ALA A 179 12.74 -6.28 -8.79
C ALA A 179 13.17 -4.80 -8.91
N ALA A 180 13.43 -4.10 -7.80
CA ALA A 180 13.89 -2.72 -7.78
C ALA A 180 15.40 -2.61 -8.11
N ILE A 181 15.79 -2.95 -9.34
CA ILE A 181 17.19 -3.10 -9.72
C ILE A 181 17.99 -1.79 -9.77
N ASN A 182 17.33 -0.62 -9.74
CA ASN A 182 17.99 0.69 -9.63
C ASN A 182 17.97 1.25 -8.19
N GLY A 183 17.53 0.47 -7.20
CA GLY A 183 17.34 0.92 -5.83
C GLY A 183 16.06 1.76 -5.67
N PRO A 184 16.01 2.71 -4.71
CA PRO A 184 14.83 3.54 -4.51
C PRO A 184 14.46 4.36 -5.73
N GLY A 185 13.16 4.55 -5.97
CA GLY A 185 12.66 5.39 -7.03
C GLY A 185 11.34 4.92 -7.64
N ASP A 186 10.99 5.54 -8.75
CA ASP A 186 9.79 5.22 -9.50
C ASP A 186 10.05 4.12 -10.54
N TYR A 187 9.12 3.17 -10.61
CA TYR A 187 9.17 2.05 -11.53
C TYR A 187 7.86 1.95 -12.29
N ARG A 188 7.96 1.50 -13.55
CA ARG A 188 6.82 1.00 -14.32
C ARG A 188 6.74 -0.51 -14.15
N VAL A 189 5.53 -1.01 -13.98
CA VAL A 189 5.20 -2.43 -13.94
C VAL A 189 4.24 -2.71 -15.07
N ARG A 190 4.56 -3.72 -15.89
CA ARG A 190 3.65 -4.30 -16.87
C ARG A 190 3.24 -5.69 -16.41
N ILE A 191 1.94 -5.91 -16.35
CA ILE A 191 1.34 -7.20 -16.06
C ILE A 191 0.78 -7.75 -17.36
N SER A 192 1.27 -8.92 -17.77
CA SER A 192 0.71 -9.68 -18.89
C SER A 192 0.14 -10.99 -18.35
N ALA A 193 -1.10 -11.32 -18.68
CA ALA A 193 -1.75 -12.53 -18.22
C ALA A 193 -2.38 -13.33 -19.37
N ARG A 194 -2.51 -14.64 -19.13
CA ARG A 194 -3.18 -15.61 -20.02
C ARG A 194 -3.89 -16.65 -19.16
N GLY A 195 -5.02 -17.16 -19.65
CA GLY A 195 -5.71 -18.30 -19.03
C GLY A 195 -6.61 -17.93 -17.84
N ARG A 196 -6.82 -16.63 -17.58
CA ARG A 196 -7.67 -16.13 -16.48
C ARG A 196 -9.12 -16.62 -16.55
N GLU A 197 -9.59 -17.00 -17.72
CA GLU A 197 -10.97 -17.47 -17.88
C GLU A 197 -11.12 -19.00 -17.68
N LEU A 198 -10.01 -19.74 -17.47
CA LEU A 198 -10.04 -21.20 -17.39
C LEU A 198 -10.65 -21.71 -16.08
N HIS A 199 -10.34 -21.05 -14.96
CA HIS A 199 -10.78 -21.44 -13.62
C HIS A 199 -11.46 -20.28 -12.88
N TYR A 200 -12.26 -19.48 -13.60
CA TYR A 200 -12.86 -18.25 -13.07
C TYR A 200 -13.53 -18.45 -11.69
N ASP A 201 -13.08 -17.69 -10.69
CA ASP A 201 -13.49 -17.73 -9.27
C ASP A 201 -13.39 -19.13 -8.61
N GLY A 202 -12.65 -20.04 -9.26
CA GLY A 202 -12.53 -21.43 -8.88
C GLY A 202 -11.33 -21.70 -7.97
N VAL A 203 -11.18 -22.98 -7.65
CA VAL A 203 -9.99 -23.50 -6.97
C VAL A 203 -9.26 -24.42 -7.92
N SER A 204 -8.02 -24.10 -8.27
CA SER A 204 -7.23 -24.90 -9.22
C SER A 204 -5.73 -24.79 -8.94
N ASP A 205 -5.06 -25.93 -8.92
CA ASP A 205 -3.59 -25.98 -8.92
C ASP A 205 -3.06 -26.33 -10.33
N ASP A 206 -3.94 -26.32 -11.36
CA ASP A 206 -3.54 -26.44 -12.75
C ASP A 206 -2.80 -25.16 -13.15
N LEU A 207 -1.57 -25.31 -13.65
CA LEU A 207 -0.64 -24.20 -13.89
C LEU A 207 -0.90 -23.49 -15.23
N ASP A 208 -2.17 -23.33 -15.60
CA ASP A 208 -2.65 -22.87 -16.90
C ASP A 208 -3.05 -21.38 -16.92
N GLU A 209 -3.35 -20.79 -15.76
CA GLU A 209 -3.38 -19.34 -15.57
C GLU A 209 -1.97 -18.80 -15.27
N VAL A 210 -1.39 -18.00 -16.17
CA VAL A 210 0.01 -17.57 -16.10
C VAL A 210 0.19 -16.08 -16.20
N TYR A 211 1.19 -15.56 -15.47
CA TYR A 211 1.52 -14.14 -15.44
C TYR A 211 2.98 -13.87 -15.79
N VAL A 212 3.20 -12.74 -16.49
CA VAL A 212 4.51 -12.11 -16.63
C VAL A 212 4.47 -10.72 -16.03
N VAL A 213 5.37 -10.46 -15.08
CA VAL A 213 5.55 -9.18 -14.41
C VAL A 213 6.86 -8.58 -14.91
N GLN A 214 6.77 -7.55 -15.74
CA GLN A 214 7.94 -6.82 -16.21
C GLN A 214 8.09 -5.52 -15.41
N VAL A 215 9.29 -5.25 -14.88
CA VAL A 215 9.57 -4.10 -14.01
C VAL A 215 10.77 -3.34 -14.55
N TRP A 216 10.64 -2.03 -14.74
CA TRP A 216 11.75 -1.17 -15.15
C TRP A 216 11.64 0.23 -14.55
N PRO A 217 12.76 0.93 -14.32
CA PRO A 217 12.74 2.32 -13.87
C PRO A 217 12.08 3.22 -14.91
N ALA A 218 11.11 4.05 -14.49
CA ALA A 218 10.47 5.01 -15.37
C ALA A 218 9.80 6.15 -14.57
N PRO A 219 9.61 7.34 -15.15
CA PRO A 219 8.79 8.38 -14.53
C PRO A 219 7.36 7.90 -14.29
N LYS A 220 6.71 8.40 -13.23
CA LYS A 220 5.31 8.09 -12.94
C LYS A 220 4.41 8.47 -14.13
N ALA A 221 3.62 7.50 -14.56
CA ALA A 221 2.50 7.66 -15.48
C ALA A 221 1.25 6.98 -14.92
N GLY A 222 0.07 7.43 -15.37
CA GLY A 222 -1.20 6.83 -14.96
C GLY A 222 -1.32 5.35 -15.37
N PRO A 223 -2.25 4.60 -14.74
CA PRO A 223 -2.52 3.22 -15.12
C PRO A 223 -3.16 3.16 -16.51
N VAL A 224 -2.83 2.13 -17.29
CA VAL A 224 -3.41 1.91 -18.62
C VAL A 224 -3.59 0.42 -18.87
N LEU A 225 -4.75 0.04 -19.44
CA LEU A 225 -4.98 -1.28 -19.99
C LEU A 225 -4.63 -1.23 -21.48
N LEU A 226 -3.67 -2.05 -21.91
CA LEU A 226 -3.15 -2.10 -23.27
C LEU A 226 -3.88 -3.16 -24.11
N VAL A 227 -4.21 -4.30 -23.49
CA VAL A 227 -4.92 -5.40 -24.12
C VAL A 227 -5.98 -5.92 -23.15
N GLU A 228 -7.21 -6.03 -23.65
CA GLU A 228 -8.33 -6.71 -23.01
C GLU A 228 -8.91 -7.71 -24.03
N PRO A 229 -9.29 -8.94 -23.62
CA PRO A 229 -9.99 -9.84 -24.52
C PRO A 229 -11.34 -9.22 -24.92
N PRO A 230 -11.83 -9.50 -26.14
CA PRO A 230 -13.16 -9.04 -26.53
C PRO A 230 -14.22 -9.55 -25.54
N ASN A 231 -15.14 -8.68 -25.12
CA ASN A 231 -16.31 -9.07 -24.35
C ASN A 231 -17.11 -10.12 -25.15
N THR A 232 -16.98 -11.40 -24.78
CA THR A 232 -17.83 -12.49 -25.29
C THR A 232 -19.12 -12.62 -24.50
#